data_AF-A0A371SGI8-F1
#
_entry.id   AF-A0A371SGI8-F1
#
_cell.length_a   1.000
_cell.length_b   1.000
_cell.length_c   1.000
_cell.angle_alpha   90.00
_cell.angle_beta   90.00
_cell.angle_gamma   90.00
#
_symmetry.space_group_name_H-M   'P 1'
#
loop_
_entity.id
_entity.type
_entity.pdbx_description
1 polymer ?
#
loop_
_entity_poly.entity_id
_entity_poly.type
_entity_poly.pdbx_seq_one_letter_code
_entity_poly.pdbx_strand_id
1 'polypeptide(L)'
;MFIVICLFAGGQYFYIKNLYLNPHHVVEQILEEARNDKESSSYIVEESQWDSIKADSVFESVREPINWHEFKGFVQQCKFELTYDNGEATYEIMKELYKDKHRYVGVVCFKYDPENGQELGVRDSYTLLVEYIDRSWTVVGVGKKAEETK
;
A
#
# COMPACT_ATOMS: atom_id res chain seq x y z
N MET A 1 16.00 -27.32 -25.58
CA MET A 1 15.29 -26.09 -25.99
C MET A 1 14.04 -25.83 -25.16
N PHE A 2 13.14 -26.82 -24.99
CA PHE A 2 11.92 -26.67 -24.16
C PHE A 2 12.18 -26.27 -22.70
N ILE A 3 13.16 -26.91 -22.04
CA ILE A 3 13.55 -26.59 -20.65
C ILE A 3 14.05 -25.13 -20.53
N VAL A 4 14.80 -24.65 -21.53
CA VAL A 4 15.30 -23.27 -21.55
C VAL A 4 14.13 -22.30 -21.66
N ILE A 5 13.17 -22.55 -22.56
CA ILE A 5 11.97 -21.72 -22.71
C ILE A 5 11.15 -21.68 -21.40
N CYS A 6 10.97 -22.82 -20.72
CA CYS A 6 10.27 -22.88 -19.44
C CYS A 6 10.99 -22.08 -18.33
N LEU A 7 12.33 -22.14 -18.27
CA LEU A 7 13.11 -21.38 -17.31
C LEU A 7 13.02 -19.86 -17.55
N PHE A 8 13.08 -19.43 -18.82
CA PHE A 8 12.91 -18.02 -19.18
C PHE A 8 11.51 -17.50 -18.85
N ALA A 9 10.46 -18.28 -19.18
CA ALA A 9 9.08 -17.91 -18.87
C ALA A 9 8.84 -17.83 -17.34
N GLY A 10 9.35 -18.80 -16.58
CA GLY A 10 9.28 -18.79 -15.13
C GLY A 10 10.00 -17.57 -14.53
N GLY A 11 11.23 -17.28 -14.97
CA GLY A 11 12.00 -16.13 -14.50
C GLY A 11 11.31 -14.79 -14.76
N GLN A 12 10.73 -14.60 -15.94
CA GLN A 12 9.97 -13.38 -16.26
C GLN A 12 8.71 -13.24 -15.40
N TYR A 13 7.99 -14.34 -15.17
CA TYR A 13 6.82 -14.33 -14.30
C TYR A 13 7.18 -13.88 -12.87
N PHE A 14 8.20 -14.47 -12.26
CA PHE A 14 8.65 -14.09 -10.92
C PHE A 14 9.13 -12.65 -10.86
N TYR A 15 9.86 -12.18 -11.88
CA TYR A 15 10.33 -10.80 -11.94
C TYR A 15 9.18 -9.78 -11.98
N ILE A 16 8.20 -10.00 -12.86
CA ILE A 16 7.02 -9.13 -12.99
C ILE A 16 6.20 -9.15 -11.70
N LYS A 17 5.92 -10.34 -11.16
CA LYS A 17 5.19 -10.50 -9.91
C LYS A 17 5.89 -9.77 -8.75
N ASN A 18 7.20 -9.90 -8.63
CA ASN A 18 7.95 -9.25 -7.56
C ASN A 18 7.89 -7.72 -7.66
N LEU A 19 8.10 -7.17 -8.86
CA LEU A 19 8.02 -5.72 -9.07
C LEU A 19 6.62 -5.17 -8.80
N TYR A 20 5.59 -5.91 -9.23
CA TYR A 20 4.19 -5.56 -8.98
C TYR A 20 3.86 -5.47 -7.49
N LEU A 21 4.47 -6.34 -6.67
CA LEU A 21 4.17 -6.44 -5.24
C LEU A 21 4.96 -5.48 -4.34
N ASN A 22 6.01 -4.84 -4.84
CA ASN A 22 6.84 -3.94 -4.04
C ASN A 22 6.06 -2.84 -3.28
N PRO A 23 5.04 -2.18 -3.87
CA PRO A 23 4.24 -1.18 -3.14
C PRO A 23 3.53 -1.77 -1.92
N HIS A 24 3.04 -3.02 -2.02
CA HIS A 24 2.40 -3.71 -0.90
C HIS A 24 3.40 -4.07 0.19
N HIS A 25 4.60 -4.55 -0.19
CA HIS A 25 5.65 -4.87 0.78
C HIS A 25 6.06 -3.65 1.61
N VAL A 26 6.13 -2.46 0.98
CA VAL A 26 6.40 -1.21 1.72
C VAL A 26 5.27 -0.90 2.70
N VAL A 27 4.01 -1.06 2.30
CA VAL A 27 2.88 -0.86 3.21
C VAL A 27 2.88 -1.88 4.34
N GLU A 28 3.15 -3.17 4.06
CA GLU A 28 3.29 -4.20 5.10
C GLU A 28 4.35 -3.84 6.13
N GLN A 29 5.49 -3.31 5.69
CA GLN A 29 6.54 -2.83 6.59
C GLN A 29 6.03 -1.67 7.46
N ILE A 30 5.37 -0.67 6.89
CA ILE A 30 4.77 0.45 7.66
C ILE A 30 3.79 -0.07 8.72
N LEU A 31 2.97 -1.06 8.35
CA LEU A 31 2.00 -1.65 9.27
C LEU A 31 2.67 -2.44 10.39
N GLU A 32 3.75 -3.15 10.10
CA GLU A 32 4.58 -3.82 11.09
C GLU A 32 5.25 -2.80 12.02
N GLU A 33 5.76 -1.69 11.49
CA GLU A 33 6.35 -0.60 12.26
C GLU A 33 5.36 0.04 13.23
N ALA A 34 4.12 0.28 12.77
CA ALA A 34 3.03 0.77 13.59
C ALA A 34 2.63 -0.24 14.70
N ARG A 35 2.55 -1.54 14.37
CA ARG A 35 2.28 -2.61 15.36
C ARG A 35 3.37 -2.69 16.43
N ASN A 36 4.63 -2.52 16.04
CA ASN A 36 5.79 -2.54 16.93
C ASN A 36 6.04 -1.21 17.64
N ASP A 37 5.06 -0.29 17.59
CA ASP A 37 5.07 0.99 18.27
C ASP A 37 6.25 1.90 17.91
N LYS A 38 6.74 1.84 16.67
CA LYS A 38 7.79 2.77 16.22
C LYS A 38 7.30 4.22 16.28
N GLU A 39 8.22 5.13 16.57
CA GLU A 39 7.97 6.57 16.64
C GLU A 39 7.72 7.21 15.26
N SER A 40 8.25 6.61 14.20
CA SER A 40 8.09 7.06 12.82
C SER A 40 8.39 5.92 11.84
N SER A 41 8.07 6.16 10.56
CA SER A 41 8.43 5.27 9.46
C SER A 41 9.23 6.03 8.40
N SER A 42 10.38 5.50 7.99
CA SER A 42 11.18 6.04 6.89
C SER A 42 10.54 5.86 5.52
N TYR A 43 9.47 5.06 5.44
CA TYR A 43 8.74 4.81 4.21
C TYR A 43 7.60 5.80 3.97
N ILE A 44 7.37 6.74 4.89
CA ILE A 44 6.37 7.80 4.77
C ILE A 44 7.08 9.12 4.52
N VAL A 45 6.67 9.85 3.48
CA VAL A 45 7.18 11.19 3.17
C VAL A 45 6.71 12.18 4.24
N GLU A 46 7.65 12.93 4.82
CA GLU A 46 7.32 14.06 5.70
C GLU A 46 6.84 15.28 4.88
N GLU A 47 6.05 16.17 5.48
CA GLU A 47 5.55 17.38 4.78
C GLU A 47 6.67 18.24 4.16
N SER A 48 7.80 18.32 4.85
CA SER A 48 8.98 19.05 4.37
C SER A 48 9.54 18.46 3.07
N GLN A 49 9.53 17.14 2.94
CA GLN A 49 9.96 16.41 1.75
C GLN A 49 8.88 16.49 0.66
N TRP A 50 7.61 16.40 1.03
CA TRP A 50 6.49 16.53 0.10
C TRP A 50 6.55 17.84 -0.69
N ASP A 51 6.83 18.95 -0.03
CA ASP A 51 6.96 20.26 -0.70
C ASP A 51 8.00 20.29 -1.82
N SER A 52 9.02 19.42 -1.73
CA SER A 52 10.08 19.31 -2.74
C SER A 52 9.72 18.43 -3.94
N ILE A 53 8.75 17.52 -3.79
CA ILE A 53 8.39 16.52 -4.82
C ILE A 53 6.98 16.68 -5.38
N LYS A 54 6.10 17.45 -4.71
CA LYS A 54 4.66 17.53 -5.04
C LYS A 54 4.36 17.94 -6.47
N ALA A 55 5.20 18.76 -7.09
CA ALA A 55 5.00 19.25 -8.45
C ALA A 55 5.12 18.14 -9.51
N ASP A 56 5.84 17.06 -9.22
CA ASP A 56 6.03 15.92 -10.11
C ASP A 56 5.18 14.70 -9.71
N SER A 57 4.46 14.77 -8.58
CA SER A 57 3.65 13.68 -8.05
C SER A 57 2.29 13.60 -8.75
N VAL A 58 1.86 12.37 -9.09
CA VAL A 58 0.53 12.12 -9.65
C VAL A 58 -0.59 12.33 -8.62
N PHE A 59 -0.23 12.37 -7.34
CA PHE A 59 -1.16 12.48 -6.23
C PHE A 59 -1.35 13.90 -5.70
N GLU A 60 -0.72 14.92 -6.30
CA GLU A 60 -0.72 16.30 -5.81
C GLU A 60 -2.13 16.79 -5.40
N SER A 61 -3.14 16.54 -6.25
CA SER A 61 -4.50 17.05 -6.05
C SER A 61 -5.33 16.25 -5.03
N VAL A 62 -4.98 14.99 -4.77
CA VAL A 62 -5.79 14.05 -3.97
C VAL A 62 -5.15 13.66 -2.65
N ARG A 63 -3.89 14.04 -2.43
CA ARG A 63 -3.10 13.68 -1.26
C ARG A 63 -3.49 14.49 -0.03
N GLU A 64 -3.62 13.79 1.08
CA GLU A 64 -3.65 14.32 2.44
C GLU A 64 -2.44 13.80 3.24
N PRO A 65 -1.92 14.60 4.18
CA PRO A 65 -0.81 14.19 5.04
C PRO A 65 -1.21 13.00 5.93
N ILE A 66 -0.26 12.10 6.21
CA ILE A 66 -0.48 11.02 7.17
C ILE A 66 -0.11 11.51 8.56
N ASN A 67 -1.09 11.57 9.46
CA ASN A 67 -0.81 11.69 10.88
C ASN A 67 -0.37 10.32 11.42
N TRP A 68 0.94 10.14 11.63
CA TRP A 68 1.50 8.87 12.09
C TRP A 68 0.88 8.37 13.40
N HIS A 69 0.58 9.26 14.35
CA HIS A 69 0.03 8.88 15.63
C HIS A 69 -1.40 8.30 15.47
N GLU A 70 -2.23 8.95 14.67
CA GLU A 70 -3.59 8.48 14.37
C GLU A 70 -3.56 7.18 13.58
N PHE A 71 -2.71 7.09 12.55
CA PHE A 71 -2.54 5.89 11.75
C PHE A 71 -2.07 4.71 12.60
N LYS A 72 -1.08 4.91 13.48
CA LYS A 72 -0.61 3.89 14.41
C LYS A 72 -1.72 3.42 15.35
N GLY A 73 -2.49 4.35 15.92
CA GLY A 73 -3.64 4.03 16.76
C GLY A 73 -4.70 3.20 16.02
N PHE A 74 -4.95 3.51 14.75
CA PHE A 74 -5.80 2.70 13.87
C PHE A 74 -5.25 1.28 13.69
N VAL A 75 -3.97 1.13 13.33
CA VAL A 75 -3.32 -0.16 13.08
C VAL A 75 -3.31 -1.06 14.32
N GLN A 76 -3.03 -0.50 15.50
CA GLN A 76 -2.92 -1.26 16.74
C GLN A 76 -4.28 -1.77 17.26
N GLN A 77 -5.38 -1.14 16.87
CA GLN A 77 -6.72 -1.44 17.38
C GLN A 77 -7.48 -2.49 16.58
N CYS A 78 -6.92 -3.02 15.48
CA CYS A 78 -7.62 -4.00 14.66
C CYS A 78 -6.71 -4.95 13.90
N LYS A 79 -7.34 -6.06 13.49
CA LYS A 79 -6.82 -6.89 12.42
C LYS A 79 -7.15 -6.21 11.10
N PHE A 80 -6.13 -6.05 10.27
CA PHE A 80 -6.25 -5.38 8.98
C PHE A 80 -5.99 -6.36 7.83
N GLU A 81 -6.52 -6.03 6.67
CA GLU A 81 -6.15 -6.65 5.39
C GLU A 81 -5.79 -5.56 4.38
N LEU A 82 -4.86 -5.90 3.49
CA LEU A 82 -4.52 -5.06 2.35
C LEU A 82 -5.47 -5.39 1.20
N THR A 83 -6.04 -4.36 0.57
CA THR A 83 -6.99 -4.54 -0.53
C THR A 83 -6.31 -5.08 -1.79
N TYR A 84 -7.15 -5.45 -2.77
CA TYR A 84 -6.80 -5.97 -4.09
C TYR A 84 -5.50 -5.38 -4.66
N ASP A 85 -4.58 -6.30 -5.00
CA ASP A 85 -3.21 -6.12 -5.56
C ASP A 85 -2.07 -6.76 -4.72
N ASN A 86 -2.42 -7.46 -3.63
CA ASN A 86 -1.51 -8.30 -2.83
C ASN A 86 -0.94 -9.56 -3.53
N GLY A 87 -1.06 -9.66 -4.86
CA GLY A 87 -0.43 -10.74 -5.66
C GLY A 87 -1.37 -11.85 -6.12
N GLU A 88 -2.67 -11.65 -5.97
CA GLU A 88 -3.74 -12.50 -6.53
C GLU A 88 -4.18 -12.08 -7.95
N ALA A 89 -3.68 -10.95 -8.45
CA ALA A 89 -3.94 -10.49 -9.82
C ALA A 89 -3.46 -11.51 -10.87
N THR A 90 -4.15 -11.57 -12.02
CA THR A 90 -3.70 -12.42 -13.14
C THR A 90 -2.36 -11.93 -13.68
N TYR A 91 -1.63 -12.81 -14.36
CA TYR A 91 -0.34 -12.44 -14.95
C TYR A 91 -0.46 -11.29 -15.95
N GLU A 92 -1.55 -11.24 -16.72
CA GLU A 92 -1.82 -10.19 -17.69
C GLU A 92 -1.93 -8.83 -17.01
N ILE A 93 -2.68 -8.74 -15.91
CA ILE A 93 -2.82 -7.52 -15.10
C ILE A 93 -1.47 -7.12 -14.50
N MET A 94 -0.77 -8.07 -13.88
CA MET A 94 0.56 -7.80 -13.31
C MET A 94 1.52 -7.28 -14.38
N LYS A 95 1.51 -7.88 -15.58
CA LYS A 95 2.37 -7.49 -16.71
C LYS A 95 2.00 -6.13 -17.31
N GLU A 96 0.74 -5.74 -17.27
CA GLU A 96 0.32 -4.42 -17.71
C GLU A 96 0.83 -3.35 -16.74
N LEU A 97 0.67 -3.61 -15.45
CA LEU A 97 0.83 -2.58 -14.43
C LEU A 97 2.23 -2.56 -13.79
N TYR A 98 3.06 -3.62 -13.86
CA TYR A 98 4.34 -3.69 -13.10
C TYR A 98 5.35 -2.55 -13.35
N LYS A 99 5.18 -1.79 -14.44
CA LYS A 99 6.02 -0.63 -14.77
C LYS A 99 5.52 0.69 -14.20
N ASP A 100 4.29 0.71 -13.70
CA ASP A 100 3.72 1.89 -13.10
C ASP A 100 4.55 2.28 -11.89
N LYS A 101 4.68 3.59 -11.70
CA LYS A 101 5.46 4.19 -10.62
C LYS A 101 4.58 4.71 -9.49
N HIS A 102 3.31 4.34 -9.47
CA HIS A 102 2.36 4.75 -8.45
C HIS A 102 1.30 3.66 -8.20
N ARG A 103 0.80 3.60 -6.96
CA ARG A 103 -0.26 2.69 -6.52
C ARG A 103 -1.13 3.32 -5.44
N TYR A 104 -2.39 2.89 -5.43
CA TYR A 104 -3.28 3.02 -4.30
C TYR A 104 -3.26 1.68 -3.55
N VAL A 105 -2.98 1.72 -2.24
CA VAL A 105 -3.00 0.52 -1.40
C VAL A 105 -3.98 0.76 -0.26
N GLY A 106 -5.11 0.06 -0.28
CA GLY A 106 -6.10 0.12 0.78
C GLY A 106 -5.67 -0.70 1.98
N VAL A 107 -5.79 -0.12 3.17
CA VAL A 107 -5.66 -0.79 4.47
C VAL A 107 -7.03 -0.77 5.12
N VAL A 108 -7.67 -1.94 5.19
CA VAL A 108 -9.03 -2.08 5.72
C VAL A 108 -8.97 -2.68 7.10
N CYS A 109 -9.61 -2.01 8.06
CA CYS A 109 -9.69 -2.43 9.45
C CYS A 109 -11.06 -3.07 9.69
N PHE A 110 -11.06 -4.36 10.00
CA PHE A 110 -12.29 -5.10 10.24
C PHE A 110 -12.63 -5.14 11.73
N LYS A 111 -13.94 -5.09 12.02
CA LYS A 111 -14.49 -5.35 13.34
C LYS A 111 -14.84 -6.82 13.43
N TYR A 112 -14.44 -7.47 14.52
CA TYR A 112 -14.81 -8.86 14.81
C TYR A 112 -15.64 -8.92 16.09
N ASP A 113 -16.55 -9.88 16.15
CA ASP A 113 -17.28 -10.27 17.35
C ASP A 113 -16.29 -10.96 18.30
N PRO A 114 -16.14 -10.45 19.54
CA PRO A 114 -15.17 -11.00 20.49
C PRO A 114 -15.53 -12.40 21.01
N GLU A 115 -16.79 -12.84 20.92
CA GLU A 115 -17.24 -14.11 21.47
C GLU A 115 -17.07 -15.27 20.49
N ASN A 116 -17.32 -15.04 19.19
CA ASN A 116 -17.31 -16.08 18.17
C ASN A 116 -16.30 -15.82 17.03
N GLY A 117 -15.60 -14.69 17.04
CA GLY A 117 -14.61 -14.32 16.03
C GLY A 117 -15.20 -13.98 14.65
N GLN A 118 -16.52 -13.82 14.55
CA GLN A 118 -17.19 -13.48 13.29
C GLN A 118 -16.86 -12.05 12.87
N GLU A 119 -16.61 -11.83 11.58
CA GLU A 119 -16.47 -10.49 11.02
C GLU A 119 -17.82 -9.75 11.04
N LEU A 120 -17.84 -8.58 11.69
CA LEU A 120 -19.01 -7.71 11.83
C LEU A 120 -19.04 -6.59 10.78
N GLY A 121 -17.99 -6.46 9.97
CA GLY A 121 -17.84 -5.48 8.89
C GLY A 121 -16.64 -4.56 9.05
N VAL A 122 -16.51 -3.59 8.15
CA VAL A 122 -15.41 -2.61 8.14
C VAL A 122 -15.63 -1.55 9.21
N ARG A 123 -14.62 -1.33 10.06
CA ARG A 123 -14.61 -0.29 11.09
C ARG A 123 -14.12 1.05 10.52
N ASP A 124 -13.01 1.02 9.79
CA ASP A 124 -12.40 2.17 9.14
C ASP A 124 -11.44 1.69 8.04
N SER A 125 -11.00 2.59 7.17
CA SER A 125 -10.09 2.27 6.08
C SER A 125 -9.21 3.45 5.70
N TYR A 126 -7.96 3.17 5.37
CA TYR A 126 -7.03 4.13 4.77
C TYR A 126 -6.73 3.71 3.34
N THR A 127 -6.69 4.67 2.42
CA THR A 127 -6.09 4.44 1.09
C THR A 127 -4.74 5.13 1.06
N LEU A 128 -3.67 4.35 1.17
CA LEU A 128 -2.30 4.84 1.11
C LEU A 128 -1.92 5.10 -0.35
N LEU A 129 -1.31 6.26 -0.59
CA LEU A 129 -0.82 6.70 -1.88
C LEU A 129 0.68 6.40 -1.95
N VAL A 130 1.08 5.47 -2.81
CA VAL A 130 2.46 4.97 -2.88
C VAL A 130 3.08 5.35 -4.22
N GLU A 131 4.25 5.99 -4.21
CA GLU A 131 4.99 6.34 -5.43
C GLU A 131 6.42 5.81 -5.40
N TYR A 132 6.98 5.60 -6.60
CA TYR A 132 8.39 5.25 -6.78
C TYR A 132 9.22 6.52 -6.99
N ILE A 133 9.80 7.02 -5.90
CA ILE A 133 10.59 8.27 -5.84
C ILE A 133 12.03 7.91 -5.46
N ASP A 134 13.01 8.53 -6.10
CA ASP A 134 14.44 8.36 -5.80
C ASP A 134 14.90 6.90 -5.65
N ARG A 135 14.36 6.03 -6.51
CA ARG A 135 14.64 4.59 -6.59
C ARG A 135 14.05 3.74 -5.46
N SER A 136 13.16 4.28 -4.65
CA SER A 136 12.41 3.56 -3.61
C SER A 136 10.91 3.76 -3.73
N TRP A 137 10.14 2.74 -3.36
CA TRP A 137 8.71 2.89 -3.15
C TRP A 137 8.47 3.55 -1.80
N THR A 138 7.63 4.59 -1.77
CA THR A 138 7.42 5.44 -0.61
C THR A 138 5.95 5.84 -0.55
N VAL A 139 5.37 5.85 0.64
CA VAL A 139 4.02 6.36 0.88
C VAL A 139 4.08 7.88 0.97
N VAL A 140 3.44 8.55 0.03
CA VAL A 140 3.44 10.03 -0.05
C VAL A 140 2.30 10.66 0.72
N GLY A 141 1.25 9.89 1.05
CA GLY A 141 0.12 10.37 1.83
C GLY A 141 -1.05 9.40 1.82
N VAL A 142 -2.23 9.91 2.21
CA VAL A 142 -3.50 9.20 2.13
C VAL A 142 -4.43 9.88 1.14
N GLY A 143 -5.29 9.11 0.47
CA GLY A 143 -6.32 9.67 -0.40
C GLY A 143 -7.39 10.37 0.44
N LYS A 144 -7.81 11.56 0.00
CA LYS A 144 -8.97 12.28 0.57
C LYS A 144 -10.15 11.31 0.76
N LYS A 145 -10.67 11.20 1.98
CA LYS A 145 -11.93 10.48 2.21
C LYS A 145 -12.99 11.16 1.34
N ALA A 146 -13.69 10.41 0.51
CA ALA A 146 -14.82 10.96 -0.24
C ALA A 146 -15.80 11.52 0.81
N GLU A 147 -16.07 12.83 0.77
CA GLU A 147 -17.12 13.41 1.60
C GLU A 147 -18.43 12.71 1.19
N GLU A 148 -18.95 11.86 2.07
CA GLU A 148 -20.28 11.29 1.92
C GLU A 148 -21.24 12.47 1.79
N THR A 149 -21.69 12.72 0.56
CA THR A 149 -22.73 13.71 0.29
C THR A 149 -23.99 13.16 0.94
N LYS A 150 -24.33 13.71 2.11
CA LYS A 150 -25.54 13.39 2.86
C LYS A 150 -26.81 13.68 2.07
#